data_AF-A0A3C0FZM3-F1
#
_entry.id   AF-A0A3C0FZM3-F1
#
_cell.length_a   1.000
_cell.length_b   1.000
_cell.length_c   1.000
_cell.angle_alpha   90.00
_cell.angle_beta   90.00
_cell.angle_gamma   90.00
#
_symmetry.space_group_name_H-M   'P 1'
#
loop_
_entity.id
_entity.type
_entity.pdbx_description
1 polymer ?
#
loop_
_entity_poly.entity_id
_entity_poly.type
_entity_poly.pdbx_seq_one_letter_code
_entity_poly.pdbx_strand_id
1 'polypeptide(L)'
;MHLLESYAADSRLKIDKPFIYQRYFPLTIGKFITVHQDHRSPADVYDFWSSATSILFPHLKKADIKMIQIGSPNDTLIKGCIDLRGKTEIGQLSYIINNSLLHLCSDSFSQHIASSLGKKIVCLFGSNNPSNTGPYWSR
;
A
#
# COMPACT_ATOMS: atom_id res chain seq x y z
N MET A 1 -21.26 5.58 5.02
CA MET A 1 -21.51 4.58 3.97
C MET A 1 -20.25 4.48 3.16
N HIS A 2 -19.74 3.27 2.97
CA HIS A 2 -18.49 3.06 2.25
C HIS A 2 -18.68 3.37 0.76
N LEU A 3 -17.67 3.93 0.09
CA LEU A 3 -17.80 4.33 -1.32
C LEU A 3 -18.20 3.15 -2.23
N LEU A 4 -17.64 1.97 -1.96
CA LEU A 4 -17.98 0.72 -2.65
C LEU A 4 -19.45 0.31 -2.46
N GLU A 5 -20.06 0.62 -1.31
CA GLU A 5 -21.49 0.37 -1.04
C GLU A 5 -22.36 1.33 -1.84
N SER A 6 -21.97 2.60 -1.93
CA SER A 6 -22.65 3.58 -2.79
C SER A 6 -22.63 3.16 -4.26
N TYR A 7 -21.48 2.69 -4.79
CA TYR A 7 -21.39 2.21 -6.17
C TYR A 7 -22.22 0.96 -6.42
N ALA A 8 -22.25 0.01 -5.47
CA ALA A 8 -23.07 -1.18 -5.58
C ALA A 8 -24.57 -0.86 -5.59
N ALA A 9 -25.00 0.08 -4.73
CA ALA A 9 -26.38 0.53 -4.67
C ALA A 9 -26.81 1.23 -5.97
N ASP A 10 -25.97 2.12 -6.50
CA ASP A 10 -26.26 2.89 -7.73
C ASP A 10 -26.27 1.99 -8.99
N SER A 11 -25.27 1.12 -9.12
CA SER A 11 -25.17 0.20 -10.27
C SER A 11 -26.08 -1.02 -10.17
N ARG A 12 -26.72 -1.26 -9.02
CA ARG A 12 -27.50 -2.47 -8.70
C ARG A 12 -26.70 -3.77 -8.84
N LEU A 13 -25.38 -3.69 -8.64
CA LEU A 13 -24.48 -4.84 -8.65
C LEU A 13 -24.14 -5.28 -7.23
N LYS A 14 -23.75 -6.55 -7.08
CA LYS A 14 -23.24 -7.07 -5.80
C LYS A 14 -21.75 -6.71 -5.66
N ILE A 15 -21.35 -6.35 -4.45
CA ILE A 15 -19.93 -6.21 -4.12
C ILE A 15 -19.32 -7.60 -4.09
N ASP A 16 -18.22 -7.78 -4.81
CA ASP A 16 -17.41 -8.99 -4.77
C ASP A 16 -15.92 -8.64 -4.68
N LYS A 17 -15.12 -9.60 -4.25
CA LYS A 17 -13.68 -9.46 -4.07
C LYS A 17 -13.00 -9.27 -5.43
N PRO A 18 -12.15 -8.25 -5.60
CA PRO A 18 -11.53 -7.99 -6.90
C PRO A 18 -10.48 -9.06 -7.22
N PHE A 19 -10.40 -9.45 -8.49
CA PHE A 19 -9.36 -10.33 -9.01
C PHE A 19 -8.31 -9.49 -9.76
N ILE A 20 -7.04 -9.64 -9.37
CA ILE A 20 -5.89 -9.01 -10.03
C ILE A 20 -4.95 -10.10 -10.49
N TYR A 21 -4.72 -10.20 -11.80
CA TYR A 21 -3.75 -11.15 -12.36
C TYR A 21 -2.32 -10.77 -11.92
N GLN A 22 -1.72 -11.59 -11.06
CA GLN A 22 -0.37 -11.36 -10.56
C GLN A 22 0.67 -11.69 -11.61
N ARG A 23 1.64 -10.80 -11.79
CA ARG A 23 2.79 -10.98 -12.67
C ARG A 23 4.04 -11.07 -11.83
N TYR A 24 4.85 -12.10 -12.05
CA TYR A 24 6.09 -12.29 -11.33
C TYR A 24 7.01 -11.05 -11.42
N PHE A 25 7.62 -10.69 -10.29
CA PHE A 25 8.66 -9.67 -10.21
C PHE A 25 9.88 -10.24 -9.46
N PRO A 26 11.09 -10.23 -10.05
CA PRO A 26 12.25 -10.88 -9.46
C PRO A 26 12.79 -10.08 -8.26
N LEU A 27 12.43 -10.49 -7.05
CA LEU A 27 13.00 -9.97 -5.80
C LEU A 27 13.99 -10.99 -5.22
N THR A 28 15.22 -10.57 -4.96
CA THR A 28 16.26 -11.38 -4.29
C THR A 28 16.20 -11.28 -2.76
N ILE A 29 15.02 -10.97 -2.23
CA ILE A 29 14.81 -10.60 -0.82
C ILE A 29 13.91 -11.63 -0.16
N GLY A 30 14.30 -12.12 1.02
CA GLY A 30 13.49 -13.05 1.80
C GLY A 30 12.30 -12.37 2.48
N LYS A 31 12.52 -11.72 3.62
CA LYS A 31 11.46 -11.05 4.40
C LYS A 31 11.45 -9.55 4.12
N PHE A 32 10.29 -9.02 3.76
CA PHE A 32 10.14 -7.60 3.52
C PHE A 32 8.74 -7.07 3.85
N ILE A 33 8.65 -5.77 4.03
CA ILE A 33 7.42 -4.98 4.09
C ILE A 33 7.40 -3.99 2.94
N THR A 34 6.22 -3.54 2.54
CA THR A 34 6.04 -2.55 1.48
C THR A 34 5.57 -1.23 2.04
N VAL A 35 6.03 -0.12 1.45
CA VAL A 35 5.56 1.24 1.77
C VAL A 35 5.14 1.98 0.50
N HIS A 36 4.00 2.67 0.55
CA HIS A 36 3.52 3.55 -0.52
C HIS A 36 3.09 4.90 0.05
N GLN A 37 3.77 5.97 -0.36
CA GLN A 37 3.41 7.35 -0.01
C GLN A 37 2.90 8.03 -1.28
N ASP A 38 1.60 8.00 -1.47
CA ASP A 38 0.95 8.61 -2.63
C ASP A 38 0.94 10.14 -2.53
N HIS A 39 1.50 10.84 -3.51
CA HIS A 39 1.55 12.30 -3.55
C HIS A 39 0.52 12.95 -4.50
N ARG A 40 -0.53 12.21 -4.92
CA ARG A 40 -1.57 12.78 -5.80
C ARG A 40 -2.30 13.97 -5.18
N SER A 41 -2.47 13.98 -3.86
CA SER A 41 -3.17 15.03 -3.12
C SER A 41 -2.28 15.54 -1.99
N PRO A 42 -1.84 16.82 -2.00
CA PRO A 42 -0.99 17.37 -0.94
C PRO A 42 -1.58 17.24 0.46
N ALA A 43 -2.91 17.26 0.60
CA ALA A 43 -3.60 17.15 1.89
C ALA A 43 -3.48 15.74 2.52
N ASP A 44 -3.12 14.73 1.73
CA ASP A 44 -2.98 13.34 2.18
C ASP A 44 -1.52 12.90 2.30
N VAL A 45 -0.57 13.83 2.04
CA VAL A 45 0.86 13.60 2.22
C VAL A 45 1.23 13.80 3.68
N TYR A 46 1.71 12.74 4.32
CA TYR A 46 2.21 12.81 5.68
C TYR A 46 3.66 13.31 5.72
N ASP A 47 3.90 14.51 6.23
CA ASP A 47 5.22 15.16 6.17
C ASP A 47 6.34 14.38 6.89
N PHE A 48 6.00 13.56 7.88
CA PHE A 48 6.97 12.91 8.77
C PHE A 48 7.30 11.46 8.40
N TRP A 49 7.05 11.02 7.15
CA TRP A 49 7.42 9.67 6.70
C TRP A 49 8.90 9.35 6.93
N SER A 50 9.80 10.30 6.68
CA SER A 50 11.24 10.11 6.92
C SER A 50 11.56 9.86 8.39
N SER A 51 10.93 10.61 9.31
CA SER A 51 11.13 10.44 10.75
C SER A 51 10.52 9.13 11.25
N ALA A 52 9.30 8.80 10.82
CA ALA A 52 8.62 7.57 11.20
C ALA A 52 9.40 6.32 10.71
N THR A 53 9.85 6.32 9.46
CA THR A 53 10.65 5.20 8.93
C THR A 53 12.03 5.12 9.57
N SER A 54 12.66 6.24 9.92
CA SER A 54 13.92 6.27 10.68
C SER A 54 13.82 5.56 12.03
N ILE A 55 12.67 5.67 12.70
CA ILE A 55 12.40 4.92 13.95
C ILE A 55 12.20 3.43 13.67
N LEU A 56 11.57 3.07 12.55
CA LEU A 56 11.30 1.67 12.19
C LEU A 56 12.54 0.91 11.71
N PHE A 57 13.44 1.55 10.96
CA PHE A 57 14.57 0.86 10.32
C PHE A 57 15.45 0.05 11.27
N PRO A 58 15.84 0.53 12.47
CA PRO A 58 16.60 -0.27 13.43
C PRO A 58 15.91 -1.58 13.82
N HIS A 59 14.60 -1.56 14.02
CA HIS A 59 13.80 -2.74 14.38
C HIS A 59 13.70 -3.72 13.20
N LEU A 60 13.46 -3.21 11.98
CA LEU A 60 13.42 -4.02 10.77
C LEU A 60 14.77 -4.69 10.51
N LYS A 61 15.88 -3.95 10.68
CA LYS A 61 17.24 -4.48 10.53
C LYS A 61 17.53 -5.60 11.54
N LYS A 62 17.13 -5.43 12.80
CA LYS A 62 17.29 -6.46 13.85
C LYS A 62 16.52 -7.75 13.52
N ALA A 63 15.39 -7.63 12.83
CA ALA A 63 14.56 -8.77 12.41
C ALA A 63 14.92 -9.33 11.01
N ASP A 64 15.96 -8.81 10.37
CA ASP A 64 16.31 -9.06 8.96
C ASP A 64 15.12 -8.90 7.99
N ILE A 65 14.37 -7.81 8.17
CA ILE A 65 13.26 -7.43 7.30
C ILE A 65 13.69 -6.21 6.48
N LYS A 66 13.52 -6.27 5.15
CA LYS A 66 13.75 -5.12 4.26
C LYS A 66 12.47 -4.30 4.09
N MET A 67 12.62 -3.02 3.77
CA MET A 67 11.52 -2.16 3.36
C MET A 67 11.64 -1.86 1.87
N ILE A 68 10.57 -2.10 1.11
CA ILE A 68 10.48 -1.82 -0.32
C ILE A 68 9.50 -0.66 -0.50
N GLN A 69 9.93 0.41 -1.15
CA GLN A 69 9.05 1.50 -1.55
C GLN A 69 8.50 1.26 -2.94
N ILE A 70 7.18 1.30 -3.06
CA ILE A 70 6.42 1.23 -4.31
C ILE A 70 5.70 2.56 -4.51
N GLY A 71 5.23 2.82 -5.73
CA GLY A 71 4.46 4.04 -6.05
C GLY A 71 4.82 4.63 -7.40
N SER A 72 4.43 5.88 -7.59
CA SER A 72 4.73 6.73 -8.74
C SER A 72 6.21 7.17 -8.72
N PRO A 73 6.85 7.37 -9.89
CA PRO A 73 8.20 7.95 -9.94
C PRO A 73 8.30 9.34 -9.31
N ASN A 74 7.19 10.06 -9.18
CA ASN A 74 7.14 11.40 -8.60
C ASN A 74 6.94 11.40 -7.07
N ASP A 75 6.66 10.26 -6.45
CA ASP A 75 6.50 10.19 -5.00
C ASP A 75 7.84 10.47 -4.32
N THR A 76 7.88 11.13 -3.17
CA THR A 76 9.12 11.37 -2.43
C THR A 76 9.82 10.05 -2.03
N LEU A 77 11.13 9.95 -2.30
CA LEU A 77 11.93 8.79 -1.90
C LEU A 77 12.12 8.75 -0.38
N ILE A 78 11.79 7.63 0.24
CA ILE A 78 12.09 7.33 1.63
C ILE A 78 13.49 6.71 1.69
N LYS A 79 14.43 7.44 2.31
CA LYS A 79 15.82 6.97 2.47
C LYS A 79 15.86 5.64 3.25
N GLY A 80 16.65 4.69 2.78
CA GLY A 80 16.78 3.36 3.41
C GLY A 80 15.85 2.28 2.84
N CYS A 81 14.87 2.66 2.02
CA CYS A 81 14.04 1.72 1.27
C CYS A 81 14.74 1.22 0.00
N ILE A 82 14.36 0.02 -0.43
CA ILE A 82 14.62 -0.46 -1.79
C ILE A 82 13.60 0.22 -2.70
N ASP A 83 14.09 1.01 -3.66
CA ASP A 83 13.27 1.87 -4.49
C ASP A 83 12.72 1.14 -5.73
N LEU A 84 11.41 0.86 -5.74
CA LEU A 84 10.66 0.32 -6.88
C LEU A 84 9.61 1.31 -7.41
N ARG A 85 9.67 2.59 -7.03
CA ARG A 85 8.76 3.62 -7.57
C ARG A 85 8.89 3.71 -9.09
N GLY A 86 7.77 3.64 -9.79
CA GLY A 86 7.73 3.67 -11.25
C GLY A 86 8.39 2.48 -11.96
N LYS A 87 8.73 1.39 -11.24
CA LYS A 87 9.43 0.21 -11.80
C LYS A 87 8.54 -1.04 -11.91
N THR A 88 7.24 -0.90 -11.64
CA THR A 88 6.32 -2.05 -11.56
C THR A 88 5.00 -1.74 -12.25
N GLU A 89 4.48 -2.71 -12.99
CA GLU A 89 3.09 -2.73 -13.46
C GLU A 89 2.12 -3.16 -12.36
N ILE A 90 0.80 -2.92 -12.51
CA ILE A 90 -0.22 -3.27 -11.50
C ILE A 90 -0.16 -4.76 -11.10
N GLY A 91 0.01 -5.66 -12.07
CA GLY A 91 0.13 -7.11 -11.78
C GLY A 91 1.40 -7.46 -11.00
N GLN A 92 2.51 -6.74 -11.23
CA GLN A 92 3.77 -6.91 -10.50
C GLN A 92 3.69 -6.29 -9.10
N LEU A 93 3.05 -5.13 -8.99
CA LEU A 93 2.76 -4.49 -7.72
C LEU A 93 1.93 -5.40 -6.82
N SER A 94 0.87 -6.01 -7.37
CA SER A 94 0.06 -7.02 -6.67
C SER A 94 0.88 -8.23 -6.22
N TYR A 95 1.77 -8.74 -7.08
CA TYR A 95 2.69 -9.81 -6.72
C TYR A 95 3.62 -9.42 -5.55
N ILE A 96 4.21 -8.22 -5.58
CA ILE A 96 5.10 -7.72 -4.52
C ILE A 96 4.33 -7.56 -3.20
N ILE A 97 3.15 -6.94 -3.23
CA ILE A 97 2.30 -6.76 -2.03
C ILE A 97 1.85 -8.11 -1.47
N ASN A 98 1.50 -9.08 -2.32
CA ASN A 98 1.09 -10.41 -1.88
C ASN A 98 2.18 -11.11 -1.05
N ASN A 99 3.43 -10.95 -1.46
CA ASN A 99 4.60 -11.56 -0.83
C ASN A 99 5.15 -10.76 0.37
N SER A 100 4.63 -9.57 0.67
CA SER A 100 5.10 -8.76 1.81
C SER A 100 4.53 -9.24 3.16
N LEU A 101 5.18 -8.91 4.27
CA LEU A 101 4.68 -9.22 5.62
C LEU A 101 3.63 -8.21 6.11
N LEU A 102 3.72 -6.97 5.64
CA LEU A 102 2.92 -5.82 6.02
C LEU A 102 2.97 -4.80 4.88
N HIS A 103 1.86 -4.09 4.67
CA HIS A 103 1.79 -2.94 3.78
C HIS A 103 1.55 -1.65 4.57
N LEU A 104 2.48 -0.71 4.48
CA LEU A 104 2.36 0.65 4.98
C LEU A 104 1.90 1.55 3.82
N CYS A 105 0.88 2.37 4.01
CA CYS A 105 0.44 3.27 2.95
C CYS A 105 -0.26 4.54 3.46
N SER A 106 -0.43 5.51 2.58
CA SER A 106 -1.51 6.49 2.67
C SER A 106 -2.79 5.96 2.01
N ASP A 107 -3.91 6.67 2.18
CA ASP A 107 -5.17 6.42 1.48
C ASP A 107 -4.96 6.44 -0.05
N SER A 108 -4.69 5.27 -0.62
CA SER A 108 -4.21 5.11 -1.98
C SER A 108 -4.62 3.76 -2.56
N PHE A 109 -4.47 3.62 -3.88
CA PHE A 109 -4.83 2.39 -4.59
C PHE A 109 -4.15 1.13 -4.03
N SER A 110 -2.90 1.23 -3.55
CA SER A 110 -2.16 0.07 -3.03
C SER A 110 -2.78 -0.52 -1.76
N GLN A 111 -3.49 0.29 -0.95
CA GLN A 111 -4.21 -0.19 0.22
C GLN A 111 -5.30 -1.20 -0.18
N HIS A 112 -6.00 -0.94 -1.29
CA HIS A 112 -7.13 -1.75 -1.73
C HIS A 112 -6.63 -3.07 -2.33
N ILE A 113 -5.50 -3.04 -3.03
CA ILE A 113 -4.77 -4.27 -3.42
C ILE A 113 -4.40 -5.08 -2.19
N ALA A 114 -3.73 -4.46 -1.20
CA ALA A 114 -3.33 -5.15 0.01
C ALA A 114 -4.53 -5.75 0.75
N SER A 115 -5.66 -5.03 0.76
CA SER A 115 -6.90 -5.45 1.39
C SER A 115 -7.50 -6.66 0.72
N SER A 116 -7.60 -6.64 -0.62
CA SER A 116 -8.09 -7.80 -1.37
C SER A 116 -7.15 -9.01 -1.22
N LEU A 117 -5.87 -8.80 -1.00
CA LEU A 117 -4.92 -9.89 -0.77
C LEU A 117 -4.89 -10.36 0.71
N GLY A 118 -5.72 -9.81 1.58
CA GLY A 118 -5.75 -10.18 3.01
C GLY A 118 -4.46 -9.86 3.75
N LYS A 119 -3.71 -8.84 3.29
CA LYS A 119 -2.47 -8.43 3.93
C LYS A 119 -2.75 -7.62 5.19
N LYS A 120 -1.79 -7.64 6.12
CA LYS A 120 -1.75 -6.68 7.23
C LYS A 120 -1.48 -5.28 6.65
N ILE A 121 -2.23 -4.28 7.11
CA ILE A 121 -2.16 -2.91 6.59
C ILE A 121 -2.04 -1.94 7.75
N VAL A 122 -1.16 -0.95 7.61
CA VAL A 122 -1.20 0.30 8.38
C VAL A 122 -1.36 1.41 7.38
N CYS A 123 -2.55 2.03 7.38
CA CYS A 123 -2.90 3.09 6.44
C CYS A 123 -3.09 4.41 7.18
N LEU A 124 -2.41 5.46 6.71
CA LEU A 124 -2.58 6.82 7.20
C LEU A 124 -3.63 7.54 6.34
N PHE A 125 -4.60 8.15 7.01
CA PHE A 125 -5.65 8.95 6.37
C PHE A 125 -5.43 10.42 6.72
N GLY A 126 -5.49 11.27 5.69
CA GLY A 126 -5.43 12.71 5.84
C GLY A 126 -6.82 13.30 5.82
N SER A 127 -7.24 13.74 4.63
CA SER A 127 -8.51 14.44 4.41
C SER A 127 -9.73 13.51 4.33
N ASN A 128 -9.53 12.26 3.88
CA ASN A 128 -10.61 11.29 3.72
C ASN A 128 -10.94 10.56 5.02
N ASN A 129 -12.23 10.23 5.20
CA ASN A 129 -12.67 9.43 6.34
C ASN A 129 -12.43 7.93 6.07
N PRO A 130 -11.70 7.20 6.94
CA PRO A 130 -11.49 5.76 6.81
C PRO A 130 -12.77 4.93 6.71
N SER A 131 -13.89 5.40 7.29
CA SER A 131 -15.19 4.72 7.15
C SER A 131 -15.72 4.71 5.72
N ASN A 132 -15.21 5.60 4.87
CA ASN A 132 -15.69 5.80 3.51
C ASN A 132 -14.75 5.17 2.46
N THR A 133 -13.43 5.31 2.65
CA THR A 133 -12.40 4.89 1.68
C THR A 133 -11.44 3.84 2.23
N GLY A 134 -11.72 3.28 3.41
CA GLY A 134 -10.85 2.29 4.04
C GLY A 134 -10.70 0.98 3.27
N PRO A 135 -9.80 0.10 3.73
CA PRO A 135 -9.58 -1.22 3.14
C PRO A 135 -10.78 -2.15 3.41
N TYR A 136 -11.77 -2.15 2.51
CA TYR A 136 -13.06 -2.84 2.67
C TYR A 136 -12.99 -4.34 3.06
N TRP A 137 -11.94 -5.04 2.60
CA TRP A 137 -11.74 -6.47 2.84
C TRP A 137 -10.83 -6.79 4.03
N SER A 138 -10.38 -5.76 4.75
CA SER A 138 -9.54 -5.87 5.94
C SER A 138 -10.35 -5.36 7.13
N ARG A 139 -11.06 -6.28 7.79
CA ARG A 139 -11.80 -6.01 9.03
C ARG A 139 -11.05 -6.60 10.22
#